data_AF-A0A8T3YJR8-F1
#
_entry.id   AF-A0A8T3YJR8-F1
#
_cell.length_a   1.000
_cell.length_b   1.000
_cell.length_c   1.000
_cell.angle_alpha   90.00
_cell.angle_beta   90.00
_cell.angle_gamma   90.00
#
_symmetry.space_group_name_H-M   'P 1'
#
loop_
_entity.id
_entity.type
_entity.pdbx_description
1 polymer ?
#
loop_
_entity_poly.entity_id
_entity_poly.type
_entity_poly.pdbx_seq_one_letter_code
_entity_poly.pdbx_strand_id
1 'polypeptide(L)' 'MCVTAVGRVLEVQGNHAVVEIQGKRERVRIDLVPATVGDYLYCAAGMAIEKAEGWK' A
#
# COMPACT_ATOMS: atom_id res chain seq x y z
N MET A 1 -8.35 9.72 -14.78
CA MET A 1 -7.60 10.55 -13.81
C MET A 1 -7.32 9.66 -12.61
N CYS A 2 -6.07 9.29 -12.33
CA CYS A 2 -5.71 8.46 -11.17
C CYS A 2 -4.98 9.32 -10.15
N VAL A 3 -5.38 9.21 -8.89
CA VAL A 3 -4.72 9.89 -7.77
C VAL A 3 -3.99 8.83 -6.97
N THR A 4 -2.71 9.07 -6.72
CA THR A 4 -1.92 8.23 -5.81
C THR A 4 -2.38 8.49 -4.39
N ALA A 5 -2.68 7.44 -3.65
CA ALA A 5 -3.06 7.52 -2.25
C ALA A 5 -2.00 6.83 -1.38
N VAL A 6 -1.79 7.33 -0.16
CA VAL A 6 -0.91 6.67 0.80
C VAL A 6 -1.74 5.75 1.69
N GLY A 7 -1.31 4.50 1.78
CA GLY A 7 -1.96 3.48 2.60
C GLY A 7 -0.99 2.81 3.55
N ARG A 8 -1.45 2.52 4.78
CA ARG A 8 -0.70 1.75 5.77
C ARG A 8 -0.95 0.26 5.58
N VAL A 9 0.09 -0.55 5.47
CA VAL A 9 -0.02 -2.00 5.36
C VAL A 9 -0.50 -2.60 6.69
N LEU A 10 -1.66 -3.23 6.64
CA LEU A 10 -2.25 -3.96 7.77
C LEU A 10 -1.88 -5.45 7.72
N GLU A 11 -1.86 -6.05 6.53
CA GLU A 11 -1.62 -7.48 6.32
C GLU A 11 -0.88 -7.71 5.01
N VAL A 12 -0.09 -8.79 4.93
CA VAL A 12 0.62 -9.21 3.71
C VAL A 12 0.35 -10.69 3.46
N GLN A 13 -0.07 -11.02 2.23
CA GLN A 13 -0.39 -12.38 1.79
C GLN A 13 0.19 -12.61 0.39
N GLY A 14 1.38 -13.20 0.34
CA GLY A 14 2.13 -13.39 -0.91
C GLY A 14 2.42 -12.04 -1.58
N ASN A 15 2.02 -11.89 -2.85
CA ASN A 15 2.24 -10.66 -3.62
C ASN A 15 1.13 -9.61 -3.45
N HIS A 16 0.26 -9.78 -2.45
CA HIS A 16 -0.79 -8.81 -2.13
C HIS A 16 -0.64 -8.33 -0.69
N ALA A 17 -0.94 -7.05 -0.48
CA ALA A 17 -1.09 -6.46 0.84
C ALA A 17 -2.51 -5.92 1.02
N VAL A 18 -3.02 -5.96 2.25
CA VAL A 18 -4.20 -5.18 2.65
C VAL A 18 -3.68 -3.88 3.25
N VAL A 19 -4.03 -2.76 2.64
CA VAL A 19 -3.66 -1.42 3.10
C VAL A 19 -4.88 -0.65 3.58
N GLU A 20 -4.69 0.19 4.59
CA GLU A 20 -5.69 1.16 5.02
C GLU A 20 -5.42 2.51 4.35
N ILE A 21 -6.35 2.96 3.51
CA ILE A 21 -6.31 4.26 2.84
C ILE A 21 -7.54 5.05 3.32
N GLN A 22 -7.31 6.12 4.07
CA GLN A 22 -8.38 7.00 4.59
C GLN A 22 -9.50 6.22 5.32
N GLY A 23 -9.13 5.20 6.13
CA GLY A 23 -10.08 4.36 6.88
C GLY A 23 -10.78 3.26 6.07
N LYS A 24 -10.45 3.09 4.79
CA LYS A 24 -10.90 1.96 3.97
C LYS A 24 -9.81 0.94 3.80
N ARG A 25 -10.16 -0.34 3.87
CA ARG A 25 -9.25 -1.45 3.59
C ARG A 25 -9.30 -1.79 2.12
N GLU A 26 -8.16 -1.70 1.45
CA GLU A 26 -8.01 -2.04 0.04
C GLU A 26 -6.92 -3.09 -0.14
N ARG A 27 -7.17 -4.02 -1.06
CA ARG A 27 -6.17 -5.01 -1.44
C ARG A 27 -5.34 -4.45 -2.58
N VAL A 28 -4.04 -4.34 -2.37
CA VAL A 28 -3.09 -3.82 -3.36
C VAL A 28 -2.04 -4.86 -3.69
N ARG A 29 -1.59 -4.85 -4.95
CA ARG A 29 -0.45 -5.65 -5.40
C ARG A 29 0.86 -5.00 -4.96
N ILE A 30 1.77 -5.82 -4.44
CA ILE A 30 3.09 -5.39 -3.95
C ILE A 30 4.25 -6.02 -4.74
N ASP A 31 3.99 -6.53 -5.96
CA ASP A 31 5.00 -7.21 -6.77
C ASP A 31 6.21 -6.32 -7.11
N LEU A 32 6.00 -5.01 -7.25
CA LEU A 32 7.06 -4.06 -7.56
C LEU A 32 7.83 -3.59 -6.32
N VAL A 33 7.19 -3.64 -5.15
CA VAL A 33 7.72 -3.05 -3.92
C VAL A 33 7.44 -4.00 -2.75
N PRO A 34 8.44 -4.75 -2.28
CA PRO A 34 8.24 -5.66 -1.16
C PRO A 34 7.90 -4.85 0.10
N ALA A 35 6.75 -5.15 0.69
CA ALA A 35 6.23 -4.42 1.84
C ALA A 35 6.02 -5.34 3.05
N THR A 36 6.17 -4.79 4.24
CA THR A 36 5.90 -5.45 5.51
C THR A 36 4.77 -4.77 6.25
N VAL A 37 4.13 -5.49 7.19
CA VAL A 37 3.08 -4.92 8.04
C VAL A 37 3.62 -3.70 8.78
N GLY A 38 2.90 -2.58 8.70
CA GLY A 38 3.30 -1.29 9.27
C GLY A 38 3.95 -0.33 8.28
N ASP A 39 4.39 -0.78 7.11
CA ASP A 39 4.90 0.11 6.06
C ASP A 39 3.78 1.02 5.54
N TYR A 40 4.17 2.21 5.05
CA TYR A 40 3.29 3.07 4.27
C TYR A 40 3.69 2.97 2.80
N LEU A 41 2.70 2.86 1.91
CA LEU A 41 2.91 2.67 0.48
C LEU A 41 2.16 3.74 -0.30
N TYR A 42 2.82 4.27 -1.33
CA TYR A 42 2.14 5.00 -2.39
C TYR A 42 1.43 3.98 -3.28
N CYS A 43 0.11 4.07 -3.33
CA CYS A 43 -0.77 3.17 -4.07
C CYS A 43 -1.44 3.91 -5.22
N ALA A 44 -1.36 3.35 -6.42
CA ALA A 44 -2.04 3.85 -7.61
C ALA A 44 -2.60 2.68 -8.42
N ALA A 45 -3.84 2.80 -8.89
CA ALA A 45 -4.50 1.79 -9.72
C ALA A 45 -4.47 0.36 -9.13
N GLY A 46 -4.61 0.22 -7.80
CA GLY A 46 -4.61 -1.08 -7.12
C GLY A 46 -3.22 -1.71 -6.92
N MET A 47 -2.15 -0.95 -7.12
CA MET A 47 -0.77 -1.41 -6.98
C MET A 47 0.05 -0.44 -6.10
N ALA A 48 0.96 -0.99 -5.31
CA ALA A 48 1.99 -0.22 -4.63
C ALA A 48 3.14 0.09 -5.58
N ILE A 49 3.47 1.38 -5.72
CA ILE A 49 4.52 1.87 -6.62
C ILE A 49 5.80 2.25 -5.88
N GLU A 50 5.71 2.66 -4.61
CA GLU A 50 6.86 3.05 -3.80
C GLU A 50 6.54 2.94 -2.30
N LYS A 51 7.57 2.74 -1.46
CA LYS A 51 7.45 2.91 0.01
C LYS A 51 7.49 4.38 0.36
N ALA A 52 6.52 4.82 1.15
CA ALA A 52 6.47 6.17 1.65
C ALA A 52 7.32 6.28 2.93
N GLU A 53 8.50 6.91 2.83
CA GLU A 53 9.34 7.20 3.99
C GLU A 53 8.81 8.43 4.76
N GLY A 54 8.92 8.41 6.09
CA GLY A 54 8.58 9.56 6.94
C GLY A 54 7.08 9.73 7.27
N TRP A 55 6.22 8.80 6.86
CA TRP A 55 4.82 8.77 7.28
C TRP A 55 4.69 8.20 8.70
N LYS A 56 4.05 8.96 9.60
CA LYS A 56 3.75 8.57 10.98
C LYS A 56 2.25 8.63 11.24
#